data_AF-A0A7W1SNW7-F1
#
_entry.id   AF-A0A7W1SNW7-F1
#
_cell.length_a   1.000
_cell.length_b   1.000
_cell.length_c   1.000
_cell.angle_alpha   90.00
_cell.angle_beta   90.00
_cell.angle_gamma   90.00
#
_symmetry.space_group_name_H-M   'P 1'
#
loop_
_entity.id
_entity.type
_entity.pdbx_description
1 polymer ?
#
loop_
_entity_poly.entity_id
_entity_poly.type
_entity_poly.pdbx_seq_one_letter_code
_entity_poly.pdbx_strand_id
1 'polypeptide(L)'
;MKKQILILSLSILIYGCGKEPAIKENELYKGHWTGADNTHEYNLIIPANSSADGEWNKSKPGSSATTVRKGPVRVNDKKLFVATKGFSIDKEIHLDGNWWKMELDGIEFIRPSQNETHGEYTFWIETDLGGGPITVFVDGKNEGAINNFFPGGVHCGNGDVNVSRPAGTYKFRAEAQNGKTWIEDIEFIATKCENYQLTN
;
A
#
# COMPACT_ATOMS: atom_id res chain seq x y z
N MET A 1 68.81 -21.87 4.95
CA MET A 1 67.86 -20.95 4.27
C MET A 1 66.44 -21.33 4.68
N LYS A 2 65.74 -20.48 5.47
CA LYS A 2 64.36 -20.73 5.91
C LYS A 2 63.39 -20.15 4.87
N LYS A 3 62.53 -20.98 4.28
CA LYS A 3 61.43 -20.55 3.39
C LYS A 3 60.27 -20.04 4.26
N GLN A 4 60.03 -18.73 4.25
CA GLN A 4 58.79 -18.15 4.79
C GLN A 4 57.70 -18.30 3.73
N ILE A 5 56.62 -19.00 4.07
CA ILE A 5 55.40 -19.08 3.27
C ILE A 5 54.48 -17.97 3.76
N LEU A 6 54.31 -16.94 2.94
CA LEU A 6 53.38 -15.84 3.17
C LEU A 6 51.99 -16.28 2.74
N ILE A 7 51.09 -16.54 3.68
CA ILE A 7 49.69 -16.87 3.39
C ILE A 7 48.91 -15.55 3.37
N LEU A 8 48.60 -15.05 2.17
CA LEU A 8 47.63 -13.97 1.98
C LEU A 8 46.23 -14.53 2.21
N SER A 9 45.63 -14.23 3.35
CA SER A 9 44.21 -14.49 3.59
C SER A 9 43.37 -13.50 2.80
N LEU A 10 42.90 -13.90 1.62
CA LEU A 10 41.91 -13.17 0.85
C LEU A 10 40.55 -13.34 1.53
N SER A 11 40.20 -12.41 2.41
CA SER A 11 38.86 -12.31 3.00
C SER A 11 37.87 -11.92 1.90
N ILE A 12 37.31 -12.91 1.20
CA ILE A 12 36.17 -12.72 0.31
C ILE A 12 35.00 -12.32 1.21
N LEU A 13 34.72 -11.01 1.27
CA LEU A 13 33.44 -10.51 1.75
C LEU A 13 32.37 -11.06 0.82
N ILE A 14 31.75 -12.17 1.24
CA ILE A 14 30.51 -12.66 0.65
C ILE A 14 29.46 -11.62 1.04
N TYR A 15 29.38 -10.53 0.28
CA TYR A 15 28.17 -9.73 0.25
C TYR A 15 27.08 -10.70 -0.14
N GLY A 16 26.26 -11.08 0.84
CA GLY A 16 25.10 -11.91 0.60
C GLY A 16 24.37 -11.32 -0.59
N CYS A 17 24.10 -12.15 -1.58
CA CYS A 17 23.28 -11.84 -2.75
C CYS A 17 21.81 -11.64 -2.29
N GLY A 18 21.61 -10.76 -1.31
CA GLY A 18 20.32 -10.26 -0.90
C GLY A 18 19.86 -9.36 -2.02
N LYS A 19 18.98 -9.88 -2.86
CA LYS A 19 18.32 -9.11 -3.91
C LYS A 19 17.64 -7.94 -3.23
N GLU A 20 18.14 -6.73 -3.43
CA GLU A 20 17.45 -5.54 -2.95
C GLU A 20 16.03 -5.52 -3.52
N PRO A 21 14.99 -5.34 -2.69
CA PRO A 21 13.64 -5.16 -3.18
C PRO A 21 13.57 -3.83 -3.93
N ALA A 22 13.19 -3.88 -5.20
CA ALA A 22 13.32 -2.74 -6.09
C ALA A 22 12.12 -1.76 -6.03
N ILE A 23 11.26 -1.86 -5.01
CA ILE A 23 10.21 -0.87 -4.75
C ILE A 23 10.63 0.07 -3.61
N LYS A 24 11.93 0.35 -3.46
CA LYS A 24 12.40 1.32 -2.48
C LYS A 24 12.21 2.77 -2.93
N GLU A 25 12.02 3.01 -4.22
CA GLU A 25 12.14 4.39 -4.76
C GLU A 25 10.88 4.98 -5.39
N ASN A 26 9.85 4.19 -5.73
CA ASN A 26 8.63 4.78 -6.29
C ASN A 26 7.36 4.00 -5.90
N GLU A 27 6.70 4.49 -4.85
CA GLU A 27 5.41 4.01 -4.35
C GLU A 27 4.32 4.05 -5.43
N LEU A 28 4.45 4.89 -6.45
CA LEU A 28 3.45 5.02 -7.50
C LEU A 28 3.27 3.73 -8.29
N TYR A 29 4.23 2.80 -8.34
CA TYR A 29 4.03 1.50 -9.01
C TYR A 29 3.09 0.57 -8.23
N LYS A 30 2.88 0.80 -6.92
CA LYS A 30 2.12 -0.11 -6.06
C LYS A 30 0.61 0.02 -6.27
N GLY A 31 -0.08 -1.07 -6.48
CA GLY A 31 -1.53 -1.10 -6.62
C GLY A 31 -1.99 -2.12 -7.65
N HIS A 32 -3.28 -2.06 -7.96
CA HIS A 32 -3.90 -2.88 -9.00
C HIS A 32 -4.02 -2.05 -10.27
N TRP A 33 -3.31 -2.49 -11.31
CA TRP A 33 -3.31 -1.93 -12.64
C TRP A 33 -4.06 -2.85 -13.60
N THR A 34 -4.82 -2.26 -14.51
CA THR A 34 -5.49 -2.98 -15.59
C THR A 34 -5.04 -2.44 -16.93
N GLY A 35 -4.88 -3.30 -17.92
CA GLY A 35 -4.53 -2.91 -19.28
C GLY A 35 -5.22 -3.81 -20.28
N ALA A 36 -5.32 -3.37 -21.53
CA ALA A 36 -5.91 -4.18 -22.59
C ALA A 36 -5.32 -3.84 -23.96
N ASP A 37 -5.28 -4.84 -24.83
CA ASP A 37 -5.10 -4.67 -26.27
C ASP A 37 -6.26 -5.35 -27.03
N ASN A 38 -6.18 -5.41 -28.36
CA ASN A 38 -7.22 -6.02 -29.20
C ASN A 38 -7.39 -7.53 -29.00
N THR A 39 -6.51 -8.19 -28.26
CA THR A 39 -6.41 -9.64 -28.13
C THR A 39 -6.42 -10.13 -26.69
N HIS A 40 -6.05 -9.30 -25.72
CA HIS A 40 -5.88 -9.68 -24.32
C HIS A 40 -6.24 -8.57 -23.35
N GLU A 41 -6.66 -9.01 -22.17
CA GLU A 41 -6.79 -8.20 -20.96
C GLU A 41 -5.65 -8.56 -20.01
N TYR A 42 -5.14 -7.55 -19.31
CA TYR A 42 -4.01 -7.66 -18.41
C TYR A 42 -4.39 -7.13 -17.04
N ASN A 43 -3.98 -7.86 -16.00
CA ASN A 43 -4.01 -7.36 -14.63
C ASN A 43 -2.61 -7.43 -14.06
N LEU A 44 -2.19 -6.38 -13.39
CA LEU A 44 -0.90 -6.28 -12.72
C LEU A 44 -1.13 -5.78 -11.29
N ILE A 45 -0.80 -6.61 -10.31
CA ILE A 45 -0.94 -6.32 -8.89
C ILE A 45 0.46 -6.20 -8.31
N ILE A 46 0.78 -5.01 -7.81
CA ILE A 46 2.04 -4.72 -7.15
C ILE A 46 1.70 -4.39 -5.69
N PRO A 47 2.04 -5.25 -4.72
CA PRO A 47 1.60 -5.08 -3.34
C PRO A 47 2.22 -3.85 -2.69
N ALA A 48 1.49 -3.26 -1.73
CA ALA A 48 1.97 -2.12 -0.98
C ALA A 48 3.20 -2.45 -0.11
N ASN A 49 3.30 -3.70 0.35
CA ASN A 49 4.41 -4.19 1.16
C ASN A 49 5.51 -4.78 0.26
N SER A 50 6.74 -4.27 0.41
CA SER A 50 7.91 -4.73 -0.35
C SER A 50 8.29 -6.20 -0.11
N SER A 51 7.76 -6.86 0.92
CA SER A 51 7.98 -8.28 1.20
C SER A 51 7.00 -9.22 0.50
N ALA A 52 5.92 -8.70 -0.10
CA ALA A 52 4.90 -9.51 -0.76
C ALA A 52 5.21 -9.69 -2.26
N ASP A 53 4.82 -10.85 -2.79
CA ASP A 53 4.91 -11.15 -4.22
C ASP A 53 3.84 -10.38 -5.00
N GLY A 54 4.22 -9.82 -6.15
CA GLY A 54 3.27 -9.29 -7.11
C GLY A 54 2.70 -10.37 -8.01
N GLU A 55 1.68 -9.99 -8.75
CA GLU A 55 0.95 -10.87 -9.64
C GLU A 55 0.71 -10.19 -10.99
N TRP A 56 0.92 -10.95 -12.06
CA TRP A 56 0.56 -10.54 -13.41
C TRP A 56 -0.31 -11.61 -14.04
N ASN A 57 -1.44 -11.18 -14.60
CA ASN A 57 -2.43 -12.03 -15.25
C ASN A 57 -2.68 -11.55 -16.67
N LYS A 58 -2.79 -12.51 -17.59
CA LYS A 58 -3.17 -12.28 -18.99
C LYS A 58 -4.31 -13.22 -19.38
N SER A 59 -5.40 -12.68 -19.88
CA SER A 59 -6.57 -13.42 -20.37
C SER A 59 -6.96 -12.95 -21.77
N LYS A 60 -7.69 -13.79 -22.51
CA LYS A 60 -8.43 -13.30 -23.68
C LYS A 60 -9.74 -12.64 -23.22
N PRO A 61 -10.24 -11.59 -23.89
CA PRO A 61 -11.52 -10.99 -23.57
C PRO A 61 -12.64 -12.04 -23.52
N GLY A 62 -13.42 -12.03 -22.43
CA GLY A 62 -14.52 -12.98 -22.22
C GLY A 62 -14.12 -14.43 -21.94
N SER A 63 -12.82 -14.71 -21.75
CA SER A 63 -12.34 -16.05 -21.42
C SER A 63 -12.10 -16.23 -19.92
N SER A 64 -12.41 -17.42 -19.41
CA SER A 64 -11.98 -17.87 -18.07
C SER A 64 -10.55 -18.41 -18.04
N ALA A 65 -9.90 -18.59 -19.20
CA ALA A 65 -8.53 -19.08 -19.28
C ALA A 65 -7.54 -17.93 -19.05
N THR A 66 -6.72 -18.05 -18.00
CA THR A 66 -5.77 -17.02 -17.56
C THR A 66 -4.36 -17.59 -17.48
N THR A 67 -3.37 -16.87 -18.00
CA THR A 67 -1.96 -17.09 -17.63
C THR A 67 -1.64 -16.23 -16.42
N VAL A 68 -1.23 -16.85 -15.32
CA VAL A 68 -0.90 -16.18 -14.06
C VAL A 68 0.59 -16.34 -13.77
N ARG A 69 1.25 -15.25 -13.38
CA ARG A 69 2.62 -15.24 -12.85
C ARG A 69 2.62 -14.54 -11.50
N LYS A 70 3.17 -15.20 -10.48
CA LYS A 70 3.35 -14.63 -9.15
C LYS A 70 4.81 -14.68 -8.74
N GLY A 71 5.28 -13.64 -8.09
CA GLY A 71 6.63 -13.61 -7.55
C GLY A 71 7.12 -12.18 -7.27
N PRO A 72 8.42 -12.03 -6.95
CA PRO A 72 8.96 -10.75 -6.54
C PRO A 72 8.78 -9.70 -7.63
N VAL A 73 8.37 -8.48 -7.23
CA VAL A 73 8.32 -7.33 -8.13
C VAL A 73 9.64 -6.59 -8.09
N ARG A 74 10.18 -6.23 -9.26
CA ARG A 74 11.38 -5.40 -9.35
C ARG A 74 11.29 -4.37 -10.47
N VAL A 75 11.87 -3.19 -10.30
CA VAL A 75 12.09 -2.21 -11.37
C VAL A 75 13.60 -2.02 -11.53
N ASN A 76 14.12 -2.19 -12.73
CA ASN A 76 15.53 -1.97 -13.05
C ASN A 76 15.67 -1.51 -14.50
N ASP A 77 16.48 -0.47 -14.76
CA ASP A 77 16.84 -0.02 -16.11
C ASP A 77 15.64 0.06 -17.09
N LYS A 78 14.61 0.83 -16.73
CA LYS A 78 13.36 0.98 -17.49
C LYS A 78 12.64 -0.35 -17.76
N LYS A 79 12.80 -1.34 -16.90
CA LYS A 79 12.03 -2.58 -16.94
C LYS A 79 11.34 -2.85 -15.63
N LEU A 80 10.08 -3.26 -15.72
CA LEU A 80 9.31 -3.79 -14.60
C LEU A 80 9.31 -5.31 -14.68
N PHE A 81 9.57 -5.98 -13.57
CA PHE A 81 9.60 -7.43 -13.47
C PHE A 81 8.56 -7.90 -12.46
N VAL A 82 7.81 -8.94 -12.82
CA VAL A 82 7.00 -9.74 -11.89
C VAL A 82 7.44 -11.19 -12.03
N ALA A 83 8.02 -11.75 -10.96
CA ALA A 83 8.71 -13.02 -11.00
C ALA A 83 9.83 -13.04 -12.07
N THR A 84 9.64 -13.79 -13.16
CA THR A 84 10.57 -13.88 -14.30
C THR A 84 10.09 -13.11 -15.54
N LYS A 85 8.86 -12.58 -15.53
CA LYS A 85 8.34 -11.78 -16.64
C LYS A 85 8.82 -10.36 -16.50
N GLY A 86 9.63 -9.89 -17.45
CA GLY A 86 10.00 -8.49 -17.61
C GLY A 86 9.11 -7.80 -18.64
N PHE A 87 8.82 -6.53 -18.38
CA PHE A 87 8.13 -5.57 -19.23
C PHE A 87 9.06 -4.39 -19.46
N SER A 88 9.13 -3.88 -20.68
CA SER A 88 9.76 -2.61 -21.00
C SER A 88 8.84 -1.49 -20.54
N ILE A 89 9.37 -0.50 -19.82
CA ILE A 89 8.63 0.70 -19.42
C ILE A 89 8.77 1.70 -20.56
N ASP A 90 7.79 1.72 -21.44
CA ASP A 90 7.78 2.59 -22.63
C ASP A 90 7.38 4.02 -22.25
N LYS A 91 6.48 4.15 -21.25
CA LYS A 91 6.08 5.42 -20.64
C LYS A 91 5.99 5.26 -19.13
N GLU A 92 6.71 6.13 -18.41
CA GLU A 92 6.67 6.19 -16.95
C GLU A 92 5.28 6.58 -16.43
N ILE A 93 5.06 6.30 -15.15
CA ILE A 93 3.81 6.62 -14.46
C ILE A 93 3.55 8.12 -14.53
N HIS A 94 2.36 8.50 -14.99
CA HIS A 94 1.88 9.88 -15.01
C HIS A 94 0.39 9.92 -14.68
N LEU A 95 -0.06 11.05 -14.15
CA LEU A 95 -1.47 11.29 -13.85
C LEU A 95 -2.15 11.88 -15.09
N ASP A 96 -3.29 11.31 -15.47
CA ASP A 96 -4.18 11.81 -16.53
C ASP A 96 -5.62 11.82 -16.02
N GLY A 97 -6.08 13.01 -15.61
CA GLY A 97 -7.35 13.17 -14.89
C GLY A 97 -7.34 12.42 -13.55
N ASN A 98 -8.27 11.47 -13.39
CA ASN A 98 -8.42 10.65 -12.17
C ASN A 98 -7.73 9.27 -12.28
N TRP A 99 -6.83 9.10 -13.24
CA TRP A 99 -6.19 7.82 -13.53
C TRP A 99 -4.67 7.97 -13.57
N TRP A 100 -3.99 7.11 -12.84
CA TRP A 100 -2.58 6.83 -13.06
C TRP A 100 -2.43 5.96 -14.30
N LYS A 101 -1.50 6.34 -15.16
CA LYS A 101 -1.23 5.64 -16.42
C LYS A 101 0.25 5.31 -16.53
N MET A 102 0.56 4.13 -17.04
CA MET A 102 1.90 3.75 -17.49
C MET A 102 1.78 2.91 -18.76
N GLU A 103 2.86 2.81 -19.54
CA GLU A 103 2.89 1.96 -20.73
C GLU A 103 3.97 0.88 -20.56
N LEU A 104 3.55 -0.38 -20.65
CA LEU A 104 4.40 -1.55 -20.50
C LEU A 104 4.32 -2.46 -21.73
N ASP A 105 5.44 -2.70 -22.41
CA ASP A 105 5.50 -3.47 -23.66
C ASP A 105 4.44 -2.99 -24.71
N GLY A 106 4.21 -1.68 -24.82
CA GLY A 106 3.24 -1.05 -25.72
C GLY A 106 1.78 -1.12 -25.27
N ILE A 107 1.53 -1.56 -24.02
CA ILE A 107 0.20 -1.68 -23.44
C ILE A 107 -0.01 -0.59 -22.40
N GLU A 108 -1.07 0.21 -22.55
CA GLU A 108 -1.47 1.17 -21.51
C GLU A 108 -2.07 0.41 -20.32
N PHE A 109 -1.48 0.63 -19.15
CA PHE A 109 -2.00 0.20 -17.87
C PHE A 109 -2.56 1.41 -17.11
N ILE A 110 -3.78 1.28 -16.63
CA ILE A 110 -4.49 2.29 -15.87
C ILE A 110 -4.74 1.80 -14.43
N ARG A 111 -4.67 2.73 -13.48
CA ARG A 111 -5.09 2.54 -12.10
C ARG A 111 -5.87 3.77 -11.65
N PRO A 112 -7.05 3.63 -11.02
CA PRO A 112 -7.75 4.80 -10.47
C PRO A 112 -6.88 5.49 -9.41
N SER A 113 -6.82 6.82 -9.41
CA SER A 113 -6.07 7.60 -8.40
C SER A 113 -6.70 7.58 -7.00
N GLN A 114 -7.80 6.84 -6.84
CA GLN A 114 -8.73 6.91 -5.70
C GLN A 114 -8.09 6.60 -4.34
N ASN A 115 -6.92 5.96 -4.27
CA ASN A 115 -6.22 5.73 -3.00
C ASN A 115 -5.01 6.65 -2.78
N GLU A 116 -4.59 7.42 -3.78
CA GLU A 116 -3.52 8.41 -3.62
C GLU A 116 -4.04 9.81 -3.34
N THR A 117 -5.30 10.07 -3.66
CA THR A 117 -5.97 11.25 -3.15
C THR A 117 -6.51 11.01 -1.75
N HIS A 118 -6.50 9.80 -1.21
CA HIS A 118 -7.09 9.52 0.10
C HIS A 118 -6.05 9.50 1.22
N GLY A 119 -6.42 10.01 2.39
CA GLY A 119 -5.77 9.68 3.64
C GLY A 119 -6.51 8.56 4.36
N GLU A 120 -5.91 8.04 5.42
CA GLU A 120 -6.52 7.06 6.31
C GLU A 120 -6.40 7.50 7.77
N TYR A 121 -7.40 7.15 8.57
CA TYR A 121 -7.38 7.31 10.01
C TYR A 121 -7.76 6.00 10.68
N THR A 122 -6.99 5.61 11.70
CA THR A 122 -7.35 4.57 12.66
C THR A 122 -7.75 5.23 13.97
N PHE A 123 -9.01 5.10 14.35
CA PHE A 123 -9.52 5.59 15.62
C PHE A 123 -9.43 4.50 16.70
N TRP A 124 -8.89 4.84 17.86
CA TRP A 124 -8.60 3.86 18.92
C TRP A 124 -8.63 4.50 20.32
N ILE A 125 -8.66 3.66 21.35
CA ILE A 125 -8.48 4.04 22.76
C ILE A 125 -7.39 3.17 23.40
N GLU A 126 -6.63 3.73 24.33
CA GLU A 126 -5.55 3.01 25.01
C GLU A 126 -6.04 2.21 26.22
N THR A 127 -7.03 2.76 26.92
CA THR A 127 -7.65 2.14 28.08
C THR A 127 -9.17 2.25 27.98
N ASP A 128 -9.87 1.45 28.76
CA ASP A 128 -11.31 1.64 28.94
C ASP A 128 -11.60 3.04 29.52
N LEU A 129 -12.48 3.78 28.86
CA LEU A 129 -12.91 5.13 29.24
C LEU A 129 -14.21 5.12 30.08
N GLY A 130 -14.75 3.94 30.41
CA GLY A 130 -15.91 3.77 31.29
C GLY A 130 -17.25 4.17 30.65
N GLY A 131 -17.30 4.26 29.31
CA GLY A 131 -18.47 4.71 28.56
C GLY A 131 -19.12 3.65 27.67
N GLY A 132 -18.63 2.41 27.70
CA GLY A 132 -19.02 1.37 26.75
C GLY A 132 -18.50 1.65 25.33
N PRO A 133 -19.05 0.99 24.30
CA PRO A 133 -18.65 1.21 22.91
C PRO A 133 -18.77 2.68 22.48
N ILE A 134 -17.79 3.14 21.70
CA ILE A 134 -17.72 4.52 21.20
C ILE A 134 -18.01 4.51 19.70
N THR A 135 -19.10 5.13 19.27
CA THR A 135 -19.45 5.23 17.84
C THR A 135 -18.73 6.40 17.19
N VAL A 136 -18.10 6.16 16.04
CA VAL A 136 -17.34 7.16 15.28
C VAL A 136 -18.14 7.65 14.09
N PHE A 137 -18.12 8.96 13.88
CA PHE A 137 -18.75 9.65 12.76
C PHE A 137 -17.75 10.57 12.05
N VAL A 138 -17.78 10.57 10.73
CA VAL A 138 -17.03 11.50 9.88
C VAL A 138 -18.00 12.14 8.90
N ASP A 139 -18.15 13.47 8.96
CA ASP A 139 -19.20 14.24 8.27
C ASP A 139 -20.62 13.71 8.51
N GLY A 140 -20.87 13.27 9.75
CA GLY A 140 -22.16 12.73 10.17
C GLY A 140 -22.44 11.29 9.69
N LYS A 141 -21.60 10.70 8.85
CA LYS A 141 -21.69 9.28 8.48
C LYS A 141 -21.11 8.41 9.59
N ASN A 142 -21.84 7.38 10.01
CA ASN A 142 -21.36 6.38 10.98
C ASN A 142 -20.33 5.47 10.31
N GLU A 143 -19.11 5.44 10.85
CA GLU A 143 -17.98 4.65 10.35
C GLU A 143 -17.73 3.35 11.14
N GLY A 144 -18.40 3.17 12.28
CA GLY A 144 -18.23 2.00 13.15
C GLY A 144 -18.17 2.37 14.62
N ALA A 145 -17.84 1.38 15.46
CA ALA A 145 -17.68 1.56 16.89
C ALA A 145 -16.37 0.95 17.40
N ILE A 146 -15.71 1.67 18.31
CA ILE A 146 -14.56 1.20 19.08
C ILE A 146 -15.11 0.38 20.25
N ASN A 147 -14.77 -0.91 20.28
CA ASN A 147 -15.22 -1.88 21.27
C ASN A 147 -14.06 -2.43 22.12
N ASN A 148 -12.83 -2.26 21.66
CA ASN A 148 -11.61 -2.74 22.27
C ASN A 148 -10.69 -1.55 22.60
N PHE A 149 -9.80 -1.77 23.57
CA PHE A 149 -8.71 -0.86 23.86
C PHE A 149 -7.37 -1.53 23.56
N PHE A 150 -6.38 -0.71 23.21
CA PHE A 150 -5.08 -1.17 22.72
C PHE A 150 -3.96 -0.57 23.58
N PRO A 151 -3.61 -1.22 24.71
CA PRO A 151 -2.51 -0.75 25.57
C PRO A 151 -1.20 -0.75 24.77
N GLY A 152 -0.55 0.41 24.68
CA GLY A 152 0.67 0.58 23.89
C GLY A 152 0.45 1.04 22.45
N GLY A 153 -0.78 1.38 22.06
CA GLY A 153 -1.08 1.98 20.77
C GLY A 153 -1.54 1.01 19.69
N VAL A 154 -1.82 1.58 18.52
CA VAL A 154 -2.18 0.85 17.31
C VAL A 154 -1.26 1.22 16.16
N HIS A 155 -1.11 0.30 15.21
CA HIS A 155 -0.67 0.65 13.88
C HIS A 155 -1.89 0.99 13.02
N CYS A 156 -1.68 1.88 12.06
CA CYS A 156 -2.66 2.15 11.02
C CYS A 156 -3.27 0.86 10.46
N GLY A 157 -4.59 0.86 10.28
CA GLY A 157 -5.36 -0.25 9.71
C GLY A 157 -5.69 -1.36 10.72
N ASN A 158 -5.14 -1.30 11.94
CA ASN A 158 -5.27 -2.37 12.94
C ASN A 158 -6.13 -1.98 14.16
N GLY A 159 -6.80 -0.83 14.14
CA GLY A 159 -7.79 -0.47 15.16
C GLY A 159 -9.20 -0.96 14.81
N ASP A 160 -10.15 -0.72 15.71
CA ASP A 160 -11.55 -1.12 15.50
C ASP A 160 -12.24 -0.33 14.38
N VAL A 161 -11.90 0.95 14.23
CA VAL A 161 -12.47 1.83 13.21
C VAL A 161 -11.34 2.38 12.34
N ASN A 162 -11.33 1.97 11.07
CA ASN A 162 -10.39 2.44 10.07
C ASN A 162 -11.17 3.13 8.95
N VAL A 163 -10.85 4.38 8.70
CA VAL A 163 -11.58 5.23 7.75
C VAL A 163 -10.63 5.68 6.66
N SER A 164 -11.07 5.57 5.41
CA SER A 164 -10.39 6.17 4.26
C SER A 164 -11.28 7.25 3.65
N ARG A 165 -10.69 8.41 3.34
CA ARG A 165 -11.36 9.55 2.71
C ARG A 165 -10.41 10.30 1.78
N PRO A 166 -10.93 10.96 0.72
CA PRO A 166 -10.15 11.93 -0.03
C PRO A 166 -9.48 12.94 0.90
N ALA A 167 -8.33 13.46 0.49
CA ALA A 167 -7.56 14.40 1.26
C ALA A 167 -8.37 15.68 1.44
N GLY A 168 -8.34 16.21 2.65
CA GLY A 168 -9.17 17.34 3.05
C GLY A 168 -9.54 17.29 4.52
N THR A 169 -10.24 18.32 4.95
CA THR A 169 -10.70 18.48 6.34
C THR A 169 -12.14 18.03 6.48
N TYR A 170 -12.42 17.20 7.48
CA TYR A 170 -13.72 16.59 7.74
C TYR A 170 -14.14 16.81 9.20
N LYS A 171 -15.44 16.89 9.44
CA LYS A 171 -15.98 16.97 10.80
C LYS A 171 -15.95 15.60 11.46
N PHE A 172 -15.10 15.43 12.46
CA PHE A 172 -15.06 14.25 13.29
C PHE A 172 -16.00 14.41 14.49
N ARG A 173 -16.74 13.35 14.77
CA ARG A 173 -17.51 13.21 16.02
C ARG A 173 -17.43 11.79 16.51
N ALA A 174 -17.16 11.58 17.79
CA ALA A 174 -17.32 10.29 18.44
C ALA A 174 -18.21 10.41 19.67
N GLU A 175 -18.96 9.36 20.00
CA GLU A 175 -19.92 9.35 21.11
C GLU A 175 -19.93 8.00 21.83
N ALA A 176 -19.73 8.04 23.15
CA ALA A 176 -19.86 6.89 24.04
C ALA A 176 -21.29 6.78 24.57
N GLN A 177 -21.70 5.59 25.04
CA GLN A 177 -23.07 5.35 25.53
C GLN A 177 -23.43 6.16 26.78
N ASN A 178 -22.42 6.60 27.55
CA ASN A 178 -22.62 7.47 28.71
C ASN A 178 -22.80 8.96 28.34
N GLY A 179 -22.88 9.30 27.05
CA GLY A 179 -23.06 10.66 26.56
C GLY A 179 -21.76 11.47 26.42
N LYS A 180 -20.60 10.86 26.68
CA LYS A 180 -19.31 11.50 26.41
C LYS A 180 -19.10 11.65 24.91
N THR A 181 -18.67 12.83 24.48
CA THR A 181 -18.44 13.15 23.06
C THR A 181 -17.06 13.74 22.79
N TRP A 182 -16.52 13.43 21.62
CA TRP A 182 -15.35 14.07 21.01
C TRP A 182 -15.80 14.75 19.72
N ILE A 183 -15.44 16.01 19.51
CA ILE A 183 -15.85 16.77 18.32
C ILE A 183 -14.67 17.64 17.89
N GLU A 184 -14.11 17.37 16.72
CA GLU A 184 -12.97 18.08 16.15
C GLU A 184 -13.05 18.11 14.62
N ASP A 185 -12.24 18.94 13.98
CA ASP A 185 -11.98 18.84 12.55
C ASP A 185 -10.69 18.05 12.34
N ILE A 186 -10.72 17.01 11.51
CA ILE A 186 -9.56 16.16 11.20
C ILE A 186 -9.16 16.29 9.73
N GLU A 187 -7.85 16.32 9.46
CA GLU A 187 -7.31 16.44 8.11
C GLU A 187 -6.82 15.08 7.61
N PHE A 188 -7.53 14.52 6.62
CA PHE A 188 -7.02 13.38 5.88
C PHE A 188 -5.94 13.89 4.92
N ILE A 189 -4.71 13.42 5.10
CA ILE A 189 -3.59 13.74 4.21
C ILE A 189 -3.43 12.58 3.22
N ALA A 190 -3.46 12.91 1.92
CA ALA A 190 -3.22 11.97 0.84
C ALA A 190 -2.03 11.04 1.12
N THR A 191 -2.21 9.74 0.90
CA THR A 191 -1.23 8.64 1.08
C THR A 191 -0.74 8.43 2.52
N LYS A 192 -1.17 9.25 3.48
CA LYS A 192 -0.83 9.06 4.89
C LYS A 192 -1.92 8.27 5.57
N CYS A 193 -1.47 7.48 6.53
CA CYS A 193 -2.36 6.94 7.53
C CYS A 193 -1.95 7.42 8.91
N GLU A 194 -2.90 8.04 9.60
CA GLU A 194 -2.71 8.63 10.92
C GLU A 194 -3.50 7.83 11.97
N ASN A 195 -2.99 7.85 13.19
CA ASN A 195 -3.69 7.26 14.33
C ASN A 195 -4.35 8.37 15.14
N TYR A 196 -5.63 8.22 15.49
CA TYR A 196 -6.35 9.15 16.34
C TYR A 196 -6.76 8.45 17.64
N GLN A 197 -6.08 8.81 18.74
CA GLN A 197 -6.39 8.29 20.07
C GLN A 197 -7.50 9.13 20.70
N LEU A 198 -8.59 8.49 21.11
CA LEU A 198 -9.60 9.12 21.94
C LEU A 198 -9.14 9.03 23.40
N THR A 199 -9.05 10.18 24.06
CA THR A 199 -8.55 10.29 25.44
C THR A 199 -9.62 10.83 26.38
N ASN A 200 -9.29 10.88 27.67
CA ASN A 200 -10.23 11.26 28.70
C ASN A 200 -10.46 12.78 28.77
#